data_AF-A0A1V6J4L3-F1
#
_entry.id   AF-A0A1V6J4L3-F1
#
_cell.length_a   1.000
_cell.length_b   1.000
_cell.length_c   1.000
_cell.angle_alpha   90.00
_cell.angle_beta   90.00
_cell.angle_gamma   90.00
#
_symmetry.space_group_name_H-M   'P 1'
#
loop_
_entity.id
_entity.type
_entity.pdbx_description
1 polymer ?
#
loop_
_entity_poly.entity_id
_entity_poly.type
_entity_poly.pdbx_seq_one_letter_code
_entity_poly.pdbx_strand_id
1 'polypeptide(L)'
;MFIKTADKKDKNTGKFYHYYKLCENYHINKKTRHRTNHILNKLDEIQSDKEKIIRADCIEHCLSGRQEIFIMDVPDRVEKLFFPLVLKNNFSLSLISPEKVALIT
;
A
#
# COMPACT_ATOMS: atom_id res chain seq x y z
N MET A 1 -5.23 -5.23 -5.45
CA MET A 1 -3.77 -5.35 -5.14
C MET A 1 -3.59 -6.12 -3.83
N PHE A 2 -2.38 -6.47 -3.41
CA PHE A 2 -2.14 -7.14 -2.12
C PHE A 2 -0.77 -6.77 -1.51
N ILE A 3 -0.66 -6.86 -0.19
CA ILE A 3 0.62 -6.66 0.51
C ILE A 3 1.39 -7.98 0.57
N LYS A 4 2.63 -7.96 0.08
CA LYS A 4 3.57 -9.07 0.18
C LYS A 4 4.74 -8.70 1.11
N THR A 5 5.02 -9.56 2.07
CA THR A 5 6.21 -9.44 2.92
C THR A 5 7.46 -9.87 2.15
N ALA A 6 8.56 -9.19 2.37
CA ALA A 6 9.87 -9.58 1.92
C ALA A 6 10.87 -9.36 3.05
N ASP A 7 11.84 -10.26 3.16
CA ASP A 7 12.88 -10.17 4.18
C ASP A 7 14.14 -9.63 3.55
N LYS A 8 14.72 -8.61 4.19
CA LYS A 8 16.01 -8.06 3.78
C LYS A 8 16.98 -8.21 4.94
N LYS A 9 18.07 -8.93 4.69
CA LYS A 9 19.22 -8.93 5.59
C LYS A 9 20.04 -7.67 5.33
N ASP A 10 20.28 -6.89 6.37
CA ASP A 10 21.26 -5.83 6.34
C ASP A 10 22.66 -6.44 6.36
N LYS A 11 23.47 -6.07 5.36
CA LYS A 11 24.82 -6.59 5.17
C LYS A 11 25.79 -6.10 6.25
N ASN A 12 25.55 -4.91 6.80
CA ASN A 12 26.44 -4.27 7.76
C ASN A 12 26.16 -4.73 9.19
N THR A 13 24.89 -4.84 9.55
CA THR A 13 24.47 -5.21 10.92
C THR A 13 24.11 -6.69 11.07
N GLY A 14 23.92 -7.41 9.96
CA GLY A 14 23.47 -8.81 9.95
C GLY A 14 22.00 -8.99 10.33
N LYS A 15 21.29 -7.91 10.70
CA LYS A 15 19.89 -7.94 11.15
C LYS A 15 18.93 -8.19 9.99
N PHE A 16 17.85 -8.91 10.27
CA PHE A 16 16.76 -9.10 9.33
C PHE A 16 15.70 -8.04 9.54
N TYR A 17 15.25 -7.47 8.42
CA TYR A 17 14.16 -6.51 8.39
C TYR A 17 13.06 -7.04 7.49
N HIS A 18 11.85 -7.08 8.04
CA HIS A 18 10.64 -7.33 7.27
C HIS A 18 10.21 -6.02 6.63
N TYR A 19 10.09 -6.02 5.31
CA TYR A 19 9.56 -4.89 4.57
C TYR A 19 8.39 -5.36 3.71
N TYR A 20 7.43 -4.47 3.54
CA TYR A 20 6.19 -4.79 2.87
C TYR A 20 6.17 -4.15 1.48
N LYS A 21 5.55 -4.83 0.52
CA LYS A 21 5.41 -4.37 -0.86
C LYS A 21 3.95 -4.46 -1.27
N LEU A 22 3.42 -3.40 -1.86
CA LEU A 22 2.16 -3.48 -2.58
C LEU A 22 2.40 -4.09 -3.95
N CYS A 23 1.73 -5.20 -4.22
CA CYS A 23 1.84 -5.95 -5.46
C CYS A 23 0.51 -6.02 -6.20
N GLU A 24 0.59 -6.02 -7.53
CA GLU A 24 -0.53 -6.35 -8.40
C GLU A 24 -0.32 -7.73 -9.03
N ASN A 25 -1.43 -8.46 -9.20
CA ASN A 25 -1.46 -9.70 -9.94
C ASN A 25 -1.84 -9.40 -11.39
N TYR A 26 -1.12 -10.03 -12.31
CA TYR A 26 -1.45 -9.99 -13.73
C TYR A 26 -1.23 -11.36 -14.36
N HIS A 27 -1.92 -11.62 -15.47
CA HIS A 27 -1.87 -12.91 -16.16
C HIS A 27 -1.19 -12.75 -17.51
N ILE A 28 -0.14 -13.54 -17.77
CA ILE A 28 0.49 -13.65 -19.09
C ILE A 28 0.64 -15.14 -19.39
N ASN A 29 0.20 -15.56 -20.57
CA ASN A 29 0.36 -16.93 -21.07
C ASN A 29 -0.14 -18.00 -20.07
N LYS A 30 -1.33 -17.79 -19.50
CA LYS A 30 -1.95 -18.66 -18.47
C LYS A 30 -1.14 -18.80 -17.17
N LYS A 31 -0.11 -17.97 -16.96
CA LYS A 31 0.66 -17.92 -15.71
C LYS A 31 0.33 -16.65 -14.96
N THR A 32 0.07 -16.79 -13.66
CA THR A 32 -0.05 -15.65 -12.74
C THR A 32 1.35 -15.11 -12.44
N ARG A 33 1.53 -13.81 -12.60
CA ARG A 33 2.75 -13.07 -12.30
C ARG A 33 2.41 -11.92 -11.38
N HIS A 34 3.38 -11.53 -10.55
CA HIS A 34 3.21 -10.43 -9.60
C HIS A 34 4.16 -9.30 -9.99
N ARG A 35 3.66 -8.07 -10.04
CA ARG A 35 4.48 -6.85 -10.18
C ARG A 35 4.44 -6.09 -8.87
N THR A 36 5.59 -5.60 -8.42
CA THR A 36 5.63 -4.66 -7.29
C THR A 36 5.30 -3.27 -7.79
N ASN A 37 4.21 -2.70 -7.28
CA ASN A 37 3.81 -1.33 -7.58
C ASN A 37 4.53 -0.36 -6.64
N HIS A 38 4.57 -0.66 -5.33
CA HIS A 38 5.26 0.18 -4.35
C HIS A 38 5.90 -0.60 -3.20
N ILE A 39 6.95 -0.02 -2.64
CA ILE A 39 7.60 -0.50 -1.41
C ILE A 39 7.05 0.32 -0.24
N LEU A 40 6.44 -0.36 0.72
CA LEU A 40 5.79 0.25 1.88
C LEU A 40 6.72 0.35 3.11
N ASN A 41 7.98 -0.08 2.96
CA ASN A 41 8.98 -0.15 4.03
C ASN A 41 8.48 -0.97 5.24
N LYS A 42 8.98 -0.69 6.44
CA LYS A 42 8.54 -1.36 7.66
C LYS A 42 7.13 -0.89 8.03
N LEU A 43 6.28 -1.86 8.34
CA LEU A 43 4.94 -1.63 8.89
C LEU A 43 4.89 -2.33 10.25
N ASP A 44 5.75 -1.89 11.16
CA ASP A 44 5.88 -2.48 12.51
C ASP A 44 4.56 -2.38 13.30
N GLU A 45 3.66 -1.49 12.87
CA GLU A 45 2.37 -1.22 13.51
C GLU A 45 1.22 -2.11 12.99
N ILE A 46 1.38 -2.78 11.85
CA ILE A 46 0.32 -3.65 11.30
C ILE A 46 0.46 -5.05 11.87
N GLN A 47 -0.55 -5.48 12.62
CA GLN A 47 -0.47 -6.74 13.37
C GLN A 47 -1.36 -7.84 12.80
N SER A 48 -2.39 -7.50 12.02
CA SER A 48 -3.34 -8.47 11.45
C SER A 48 -3.31 -8.53 9.94
N ASP A 49 -3.52 -9.72 9.37
CA ASP A 49 -3.70 -9.90 7.93
C ASP A 49 -4.95 -9.18 7.40
N LYS A 50 -5.99 -9.02 8.24
CA LYS A 50 -7.17 -8.23 7.89
C LYS A 50 -6.82 -6.74 7.72
N GLU A 51 -5.99 -6.19 8.60
CA GLU A 51 -5.51 -4.81 8.49
C GLU A 51 -4.63 -4.62 7.23
N LYS A 52 -3.84 -5.63 6.85
CA LYS A 52 -3.04 -5.60 5.61
C LYS A 52 -3.94 -5.53 4.37
N ILE A 53 -5.04 -6.28 4.35
CA ILE A 53 -6.00 -6.27 3.24
C ILE A 53 -6.67 -4.90 3.14
N ILE A 54 -7.28 -4.40 4.22
CA ILE A 54 -7.95 -3.09 4.24
C ILE A 54 -6.99 -2.00 3.75
N ARG A 55 -5.74 -2.03 4.23
CA ARG A 55 -4.74 -1.06 3.82
C ARG A 55 -4.33 -1.19 2.36
N ALA A 56 -4.18 -2.41 1.84
CA ALA A 56 -3.89 -2.64 0.43
C ALA A 56 -5.00 -2.04 -0.45
N ASP A 57 -6.25 -2.25 -0.04
CA ASP A 57 -7.44 -1.73 -0.71
C ASP A 57 -7.47 -0.20 -0.67
N CYS A 58 -7.15 0.42 0.47
CA CYS A 58 -7.03 1.88 0.57
C CYS A 58 -5.95 2.44 -0.38
N ILE A 59 -4.77 1.80 -0.45
CA ILE A 59 -3.68 2.28 -1.33
C ILE A 59 -4.08 2.10 -2.79
N GLU A 60 -4.63 0.95 -3.16
CA GLU A 60 -5.15 0.70 -4.50
C GLU A 60 -6.24 1.70 -4.89
N HIS A 61 -7.15 1.99 -3.97
CA HIS A 61 -8.19 2.97 -4.17
C HIS A 61 -7.59 4.36 -4.48
N CYS A 62 -6.66 4.83 -3.65
CA CYS A 62 -5.96 6.09 -3.89
C CYS A 62 -5.17 6.12 -5.21
N LEU A 63 -4.54 5.01 -5.59
CA LEU A 63 -3.75 4.90 -6.84
C LEU A 63 -4.60 4.77 -8.10
N SER A 64 -5.79 4.18 -7.98
CA SER A 64 -6.67 3.91 -9.12
C SER A 64 -7.51 5.12 -9.52
N GLY A 65 -7.66 6.11 -8.63
CA GLY A 65 -8.45 7.31 -8.86
C GLY A 65 -9.93 7.05 -9.16
N ARG A 66 -10.42 5.83 -8.89
CA ARG A 66 -11.81 5.44 -9.16
C ARG A 66 -12.73 6.03 -8.10
N GLN A 67 -13.87 6.59 -8.49
CA GLN A 67 -14.92 6.96 -7.55
C GLN A 67 -15.49 5.70 -6.87
N GLU A 68 -15.64 5.77 -5.55
CA GLU A 68 -16.22 4.69 -4.75
C GLU A 68 -17.72 4.56 -5.01
N ILE A 69 -18.17 3.32 -5.24
CA ILE A 69 -19.60 2.97 -5.23
C ILE A 69 -20.06 2.72 -3.78
N PHE A 70 -19.13 2.39 -2.87
CA PHE A 70 -19.38 2.09 -1.46
C PHE A 70 -18.35 2.79 -0.59
N ILE A 71 -18.80 3.38 0.53
CA ILE A 71 -17.93 3.95 1.56
C ILE A 71 -17.17 2.81 2.23
N MET A 72 -15.85 2.82 2.17
CA MET A 72 -15.03 1.85 2.94
C MET A 72 -15.13 2.15 4.44
N ASP A 73 -15.58 1.18 5.23
CA ASP A 73 -15.48 1.22 6.69
C ASP A 73 -14.03 0.90 7.10
N VAL A 74 -13.21 1.96 7.19
CA VAL A 74 -11.79 1.87 7.51
C VAL A 74 -11.60 2.18 9.00
N PRO A 75 -10.99 1.26 9.79
CA PRO A 75 -10.68 1.57 11.18
C PRO A 75 -9.72 2.75 11.31
N ASP A 76 -9.99 3.68 12.24
CA ASP A 76 -9.19 4.90 12.49
C ASP A 76 -7.67 4.66 12.53
N ARG A 77 -7.25 3.51 13.09
CA ARG A 77 -5.84 3.14 13.19
C ARG A 77 -5.20 2.92 11.82
N VAL A 78 -5.91 2.27 10.90
CA VAL A 78 -5.44 2.02 9.54
C VAL A 78 -5.37 3.33 8.76
N GLU A 79 -6.37 4.19 8.94
CA GLU A 79 -6.45 5.52 8.34
C GLU A 79 -5.31 6.44 8.79
N LYS A 80 -5.05 6.54 10.09
CA LYS A 80 -3.94 7.34 10.66
C LYS A 80 -2.56 6.91 10.14
N LEU A 81 -2.38 5.61 9.91
CA LEU A 81 -1.14 5.08 9.34
C LEU A 81 -1.03 5.37 7.84
N PHE A 82 -2.17 5.49 7.16
CA PHE A 82 -2.27 5.55 5.70
C PHE A 82 -1.81 6.91 5.16
N PHE A 83 -2.38 8.00 5.66
CA PHE A 83 -2.09 9.36 5.16
C PHE A 83 -0.61 9.76 5.19
N PRO A 84 0.17 9.50 6.27
CA PRO A 84 1.58 9.84 6.29
C PRO A 84 2.41 9.07 5.25
N LEU A 85 1.99 7.85 4.89
CA LEU A 85 2.68 7.02 3.92
C LEU A 85 2.41 7.49 2.49
N VAL A 86 1.19 7.97 2.22
CA VAL A 86 0.81 8.64 0.96
C VAL A 86 1.61 9.93 0.78
N LEU A 87 1.76 10.71 1.84
CA LEU A 87 2.52 11.97 1.82
C LEU A 87 4.04 11.76 1.66
N LYS A 88 4.63 10.77 2.36
CA LYS A 88 6.09 10.55 2.35
C LYS A 88 6.64 9.94 1.07
N ASN A 89 5.85 9.15 0.34
CA ASN A 89 6.37 8.39 -0.80
C ASN A 89 6.30 9.12 -2.14
N ASN A 90 5.92 10.41 -2.18
CA ASN A 90 5.67 11.15 -3.42
C ASN A 90 4.93 10.25 -4.43
N PHE A 91 3.85 9.60 -3.97
CA PHE A 91 2.93 8.96 -4.91
C PHE A 91 2.59 10.06 -5.91
N SER A 92 2.94 9.84 -7.18
CA SER A 92 2.79 10.88 -8.19
C SER A 92 1.39 11.46 -8.04
N LEU A 93 1.28 12.76 -7.77
CA LEU A 93 -0.03 13.41 -7.59
C LEU A 93 -0.93 13.21 -8.84
N SER A 94 -0.33 12.85 -9.98
CA SER A 94 -1.03 12.42 -11.19
C SER A 94 -1.76 11.07 -11.09
N LEU A 95 -1.48 10.27 -10.06
CA LEU A 95 -2.12 8.97 -9.77
C LEU A 95 -3.20 9.08 -8.69
N ILE A 96 -3.28 10.24 -8.03
CA ILE A 96 -4.27 10.54 -6.99
C ILE A 96 -5.36 11.38 -7.66
N SER A 97 -6.63 11.04 -7.46
CA SER A 97 -7.73 11.83 -8.05
C SER A 97 -7.65 13.30 -7.56
N PRO A 98 -7.82 14.30 -8.44
CA PRO A 98 -7.70 15.72 -8.10
C PRO A 98 -8.56 16.16 -6.90
N GLU A 99 -9.77 15.58 -6.77
CA GLU A 99 -10.71 15.84 -5.67
C GLU A 99 -10.15 15.48 -4.29
N LYS A 100 -9.25 14.49 -4.20
CA LYS A 100 -8.64 14.05 -2.95
C LYS A 100 -7.39 14.85 -2.58
N VAL A 101 -6.78 15.57 -3.52
CA VAL A 101 -5.66 16.49 -3.24
C VAL A 101 -6.15 17.68 -2.39
N ALA A 102 -7.40 18.12 -2.58
CA ALA A 102 -8.00 19.22 -1.83
C ALA A 102 -8.33 18.90 -0.36
N LEU A 103 -8.45 17.62 0.01
CA LEU A 103 -8.63 17.18 1.41
C LEU A 103 -7.30 17.10 2.19
N ILE A 104 -6.17 17.31 1.50
CA ILE A 104 -4.82 17.12 2.02
C ILE A 104 -4.08 18.46 2.20
N THR A 105 -4.56 19.54 1.57
CA THR A 105 -4.10 20.94 1.77
C THR A 105 -4.89 21.64 2.86
#